data_AF-A0A7Y1VGH2-F1
#
_entry.id   AF-A0A7Y1VGH2-F1
#
_cell.length_a   1.000
_cell.length_b   1.000
_cell.length_c   1.000
_cell.angle_alpha   90.00
_cell.angle_beta   90.00
_cell.angle_gamma   90.00
#
_symmetry.space_group_name_H-M   'P 1'
#
loop_
_entity.id
_entity.type
_entity.pdbx_description
1 polymer ?
#
loop_
_entity_poly.entity_id
_entity_poly.type
_entity_poly.pdbx_seq_one_letter_code
_entity_poly.pdbx_strand_id
1 'polypeptide(L)' 'MTTKQPCQDCGNTKTTEIDLSLADGTEVTFVSCANCEARWWDKDGRRVKLEKVLDLARKATT' A
#
# COMPACT_ATOMS: atom_id res chain seq x y z
N MET A 1 14.75 4.98 -12.06
CA MET A 1 14.53 3.56 -11.73
C MET A 1 13.76 3.56 -10.41
N THR A 2 12.49 3.19 -10.41
CA THR A 2 11.70 3.11 -9.16
C THR A 2 12.14 1.86 -8.41
N THR A 3 12.85 2.05 -7.30
CA THR A 3 13.26 0.94 -6.43
C THR A 3 12.02 0.37 -5.77
N LYS A 4 11.69 -0.90 -6.07
CA LYS A 4 10.59 -1.61 -5.42
C LYS A 4 10.93 -1.90 -3.96
N GLN A 5 9.97 -1.72 -3.06
CA GLN A 5 10.17 -2.05 -1.66
C GLN A 5 10.21 -3.57 -1.46
N PRO A 6 11.10 -4.10 -0.58
CA PRO A 6 11.12 -5.52 -0.25
C PRO A 6 9.88 -5.91 0.56
N CYS A 7 9.44 -7.15 0.40
CA CYS A 7 8.33 -7.69 1.19
C CYS A 7 8.72 -7.78 2.67
N GLN A 8 7.92 -7.16 3.54
CA GLN A 8 8.18 -7.17 4.98
C GLN A 8 7.92 -8.53 5.65
N ASP A 9 7.17 -9.42 5.00
CA ASP A 9 6.85 -10.75 5.53
C ASP A 9 7.89 -11.82 5.13
N CYS A 10 8.44 -11.78 3.91
CA CYS A 10 9.38 -12.80 3.41
C CYS A 10 10.72 -12.29 2.89
N GLY A 11 10.94 -10.96 2.85
CA GLY A 11 12.18 -10.33 2.40
C GLY A 11 12.41 -10.29 0.89
N ASN A 12 11.55 -10.92 0.07
CA ASN A 12 11.70 -10.96 -1.38
C ASN A 12 11.43 -9.58 -2.03
N THR A 13 12.14 -9.27 -3.11
CA THR A 13 12.02 -8.01 -3.88
C THR A 13 11.02 -8.07 -5.04
N LYS A 14 10.42 -9.24 -5.29
CA LYS A 14 9.35 -9.42 -6.28
C LYS A 14 8.01 -8.91 -5.74
N THR A 15 7.87 -7.59 -5.67
CA THR A 15 6.65 -6.91 -5.27
C THR A 15 5.98 -6.19 -6.45
N THR A 16 4.67 -6.10 -6.44
CA THR A 16 3.88 -5.23 -7.31
C THR A 16 3.36 -4.08 -6.47
N GLU A 17 3.49 -2.86 -6.97
CA GLU A 17 3.14 -1.61 -6.28
C GLU A 17 2.20 -0.82 -7.19
N ILE A 18 1.09 -0.36 -6.64
CA ILE A 18 0.07 0.45 -7.34
C ILE A 18 -0.20 1.67 -6.47
N ASP A 19 0.09 2.85 -7.00
CA ASP A 19 -0.17 4.12 -6.30
C ASP A 19 -1.62 4.56 -6.53
N LEU A 20 -2.29 4.97 -5.46
CA LEU A 20 -3.67 5.47 -5.47
C LEU A 20 -3.72 6.81 -4.73
N SER A 21 -4.37 7.79 -5.33
CA SER A 21 -4.79 9.01 -4.64
C SER A 21 -6.22 8.83 -4.15
N LEU A 22 -6.43 8.91 -2.84
CA LEU A 22 -7.75 8.92 -2.23
C LEU A 22 -8.42 10.28 -2.49
N ALA A 23 -9.74 10.34 -2.30
CA ALA A 23 -10.51 11.54 -2.64
C ALA A 23 -10.22 12.74 -1.72
N ASP A 24 -9.59 12.55 -0.56
CA ASP A 24 -9.06 13.63 0.29
C ASP A 24 -7.63 14.08 -0.10
N GLY A 25 -7.10 13.55 -1.22
CA GLY A 25 -5.75 13.80 -1.69
C GLY A 25 -4.68 12.95 -1.01
N THR A 26 -5.03 12.09 -0.04
CA THR A 26 -4.07 11.17 0.58
C THR A 26 -3.54 10.18 -0.45
N GLU A 27 -2.22 10.09 -0.60
CA GLU A 27 -1.58 9.04 -1.39
C GLU A 27 -1.39 7.76 -0.56
N VAL A 28 -1.72 6.63 -1.15
CA VAL A 28 -1.47 5.29 -0.61
C VAL A 28 -0.98 4.37 -1.71
N THR A 29 -0.12 3.41 -1.38
CA THR A 29 0.36 2.39 -2.32
C THR A 29 -0.17 1.03 -1.91
N PHE A 30 -0.88 0.35 -2.80
CA PHE A 30 -1.18 -1.07 -2.63
C PHE A 30 0.03 -1.90 -3.05
N VAL A 31 0.47 -2.80 -2.16
CA VAL A 31 1.63 -3.65 -2.42
C VAL A 31 1.24 -5.12 -2.30
N SER A 32 1.70 -5.94 -3.24
CA SER A 32 1.57 -7.39 -3.18
C SER A 32 2.88 -8.09 -3.48
N CYS A 33 3.20 -9.14 -2.73
CA CYS A 33 4.37 -9.97 -2.97
C CYS A 33 4.00 -11.15 -3.87
N ALA A 34 4.74 -11.34 -4.96
CA ALA A 34 4.53 -12.48 -5.86
C ALA A 34 5.10 -13.81 -5.30
N ASN A 35 5.86 -13.77 -4.21
CA ASN A 35 6.49 -14.96 -3.61
C ASN A 35 5.66 -15.59 -2.49
N CYS A 36 5.26 -14.81 -1.48
CA CYS A 36 4.48 -15.29 -0.33
C CYS A 36 3.02 -14.84 -0.36
N GLU A 37 2.60 -14.12 -1.42
CA GLU A 37 1.23 -13.63 -1.60
C GLU A 37 0.74 -12.65 -0.53
N ALA A 38 1.64 -12.17 0.35
CA ALA A 38 1.36 -11.12 1.30
C ALA A 38 0.91 -9.86 0.55
N ARG A 39 -0.13 -9.23 1.09
CA ARG A 39 -0.72 -7.99 0.56
C ARG A 39 -0.79 -6.98 1.69
N TRP A 40 -0.46 -5.74 1.39
CA TRP A 40 -0.57 -4.66 2.34
C TRP A 40 -0.77 -3.33 1.66
N TRP A 41 -1.13 -2.35 2.48
CA TRP A 41 -1.18 -0.96 2.07
C TRP A 41 0.01 -0.26 2.69
N ASP A 42 0.63 0.61 1.93
CA ASP A 42 1.68 1.50 2.36
C ASP A 42 1.18 2.95 2.29
N LYS A 43 1.54 3.74 3.30
CA LYS A 43 1.39 5.18 3.29
C LYS A 43 2.68 5.79 3.80
N ASP A 44 3.33 6.59 2.97
CA ASP A 44 4.59 7.27 3.30
C ASP A 44 5.69 6.30 3.80
N GLY A 45 5.80 5.11 3.18
CA GLY A 45 6.76 4.06 3.55
C GLY A 45 6.39 3.26 4.79
N ARG A 46 5.16 3.40 5.29
CA ARG A 46 4.65 2.66 6.46
C ARG A 46 3.48 1.77 6.08
N ARG A 47 3.57 0.51 6.51
CA ARG A 47 2.47 -0.47 6.42
C ARG A 47 1.26 0.02 7.22
N VAL A 48 0.13 0.19 6.54
CA VAL A 48 -1.17 0.53 7.13
C VAL A 48 -2.16 -0.62 6.96
N LYS A 49 -3.06 -0.76 7.94
CA LYS A 49 -4.14 -1.76 7.87
C LYS A 49 -5.18 -1.35 6.86
N LEU A 50 -5.79 -2.34 6.19
CA LEU A 50 -6.89 -2.12 5.24
C LEU A 50 -8.02 -1.28 5.84
N GLU A 51 -8.44 -1.58 7.07
CA GLU A 51 -9.50 -0.83 7.78
C GLU A 51 -9.21 0.67 7.82
N LYS A 52 -7.95 1.03 8.09
CA LYS A 52 -7.52 2.43 8.15
C LYS A 52 -7.57 3.11 6.79
N VAL A 53 -7.20 2.40 5.71
CA VAL A 53 -7.31 2.90 4.34
C VAL A 53 -8.76 3.10 3.94
N LEU A 54 -9.64 2.17 4.30
CA LEU A 54 -11.08 2.30 4.06
C LEU A 54 -11.69 3.48 4.81
N ASP A 55 -11.27 3.71 6.06
CA ASP A 55 -11.69 4.90 6.82
C ASP A 55 -11.24 6.21 6.13
N LEU A 56 -10.01 6.27 5.61
CA LEU A 56 -9.52 7.43 4.87
C LEU A 56 -10.32 7.65 3.58
N ALA A 57 -10.57 6.57 2.82
CA ALA A 57 -11.37 6.65 1.60
C ALA A 57 -12.82 7.08 1.86
N ARG A 58 -13.40 6.73 3.02
CA ARG A 58 -14.77 7.10 3.42
C ARG A 58 -14.90 8.55 3.89
N LYS A 59 -13.87 9.11 4.51
CA LYS A 59 -13.89 10.50 5.02
C LYS A 59 -14.00 11.55 3.91
N ALA A 60 -13.74 11.17 2.66
CA ALA A 60 -13.70 12.07 1.52
C ALA A 60 -15.09 12.51 0.98
N THR A 61 -16.18 12.25 1.70
CA THR A 61 -17.55 12.58 1.28
C THR A 61 -18.20 13.64 2.18
N THR A 62 -17.52 14.75 2.47
CA THR A 62 -18.14 15.91 3.15
C THR A 62 -17.67 17.22 2.52
#